data_AF-A0A823A2I6-F1
#
_entry.id   AF-A0A823A2I6-F1
#
_cell.length_a   1.000
_cell.length_b   1.000
_cell.length_c   1.000
_cell.angle_alpha   90.00
_cell.angle_beta   90.00
_cell.angle_gamma   90.00
#
_symmetry.space_group_name_H-M   'P 1'
#
loop_
_entity.id
_entity.type
_entity.pdbx_description
1 polymer ?
#
loop_
_entity_poly.entity_id
_entity_poly.type
_entity_poly.pdbx_seq_one_letter_code
_entity_poly.pdbx_strand_id
1 'polypeptide(L)'
;MALLPSLFAFFILFLSLSHSARCTTAASRSGTPGDLVRSSCIHASYPNLCLRTLSSYTGSTRTANDLARAAVTVSLSRARAVSGCIARLAKLHGGSKRQQGALRDCVEQLSDSVDELRETLAELRHLRRGSFRWQMSNAETWVSAALTNEDTCLDGFEKVDGKVKLAVRRKINNVARVTSNALYFINRLDESHGRAQAAFDP
;
A
#
# COMPACT_ATOMS: atom_id res chain seq x y z
N MET A 1 9.71 -41.97 53.70
CA MET A 1 10.51 -41.28 52.67
C MET A 1 9.62 -40.25 51.98
N ALA A 2 9.44 -39.11 52.64
CA ALA A 2 8.55 -38.02 52.24
C ALA A 2 9.40 -36.75 52.15
N LEU A 3 10.07 -36.53 51.01
CA LEU A 3 10.93 -35.36 50.78
C LEU A 3 10.82 -34.79 49.35
N LEU A 4 9.80 -35.19 48.58
CA LEU A 4 9.60 -34.71 47.20
C LEU A 4 8.69 -33.48 47.00
N PRO A 5 7.84 -33.00 47.95
CA PRO A 5 6.97 -31.86 47.66
C PRO A 5 7.63 -30.49 47.92
N SER A 6 8.76 -30.44 48.63
CA SER A 6 9.40 -29.17 49.03
C SER A 6 10.28 -28.56 47.93
N LEU A 7 10.76 -29.37 46.98
CA LEU A 7 11.62 -28.90 45.88
C LEU A 7 10.82 -28.22 44.74
N PHE A 8 9.53 -28.54 44.60
CA PHE A 8 8.69 -27.95 43.54
C PHE A 8 8.20 -26.53 43.88
N ALA A 9 8.00 -26.24 45.17
CA ALA A 9 7.57 -24.92 45.63
C ALA A 9 8.70 -23.86 45.53
N PHE A 10 9.96 -24.27 45.67
CA PHE A 10 11.11 -23.36 45.57
C PHE A 10 11.42 -22.94 44.12
N PHE A 11 11.10 -23.80 43.14
CA PHE A 11 11.34 -23.50 41.72
C PHE A 11 10.34 -22.46 41.16
N ILE A 12 9.12 -22.40 41.70
CA ILE A 12 8.10 -21.41 41.31
C ILE A 12 8.39 -20.02 41.93
N LEU A 13 9.04 -19.97 43.11
CA LEU A 13 9.41 -18.72 43.76
C LEU A 13 10.60 -18.00 43.09
N PHE A 14 11.47 -18.74 42.39
CA PHE A 14 12.62 -18.15 41.66
C PHE A 14 12.25 -17.60 40.27
N LEU A 15 11.22 -18.15 39.62
CA LEU A 15 10.73 -17.64 38.32
C LEU A 15 9.96 -16.32 38.45
N SER A 16 9.47 -15.99 39.65
CA SER A 16 8.69 -14.77 39.93
C SER A 16 9.54 -13.55 40.31
N LEU A 17 10.84 -13.70 40.56
CA LEU A 17 11.74 -12.59 40.94
C LEU A 17 12.58 -12.00 39.79
N SER A 18 12.50 -12.57 38.57
CA SER A 18 13.29 -12.09 37.42
C SER A 18 12.52 -11.24 36.41
N HIS A 19 11.24 -10.93 36.63
CA HIS A 19 10.52 -9.96 35.80
C HIS A 19 10.73 -8.54 36.33
N SER A 20 11.95 -8.02 36.16
CA SER A 20 12.13 -6.57 36.15
C SER A 20 11.30 -6.03 34.99
N ALA A 21 10.15 -5.44 35.32
CA ALA A 21 9.37 -4.64 34.40
C ALA A 21 10.25 -3.50 33.90
N ARG A 22 10.91 -3.72 32.76
CA ARG A 22 11.48 -2.64 31.98
C ARG A 22 10.27 -1.87 31.45
N CYS A 23 9.91 -0.80 32.14
CA CYS A 23 9.22 0.31 31.51
C CYS A 23 10.18 0.88 30.45
N THR A 24 10.22 0.24 29.28
CA THR A 24 10.56 0.97 28.07
C THR A 24 9.40 1.92 27.84
N THR A 25 9.55 3.15 28.33
CA THR A 25 8.91 4.29 27.68
C THR A 25 9.25 4.15 26.21
N ALA A 26 8.29 3.73 25.39
CA ALA A 26 8.39 3.85 23.95
C ALA A 26 8.45 5.35 23.69
N ALA A 27 9.65 5.92 23.75
CA ALA A 27 9.90 7.24 23.21
C ALA A 27 9.40 7.16 21.78
N SER A 28 8.36 7.93 21.44
CA SER A 28 7.99 8.13 20.06
C SER A 28 9.21 8.78 19.41
N ARG A 29 10.07 7.98 18.79
CA ARG A 29 11.17 8.49 17.98
C ARG A 29 10.49 9.24 16.85
N SER A 30 10.43 10.55 16.96
CA SER A 30 10.19 11.43 15.83
C SER A 30 11.42 11.33 14.93
N GLY A 31 11.55 10.19 14.25
CA GLY A 31 12.52 10.02 13.18
C GLY A 31 12.30 11.12 12.16
N THR A 32 13.38 11.59 11.53
CA THR A 32 13.22 12.55 10.44
C THR A 32 12.31 11.93 9.36
N PRO A 33 11.54 12.72 8.58
CA PRO A 33 10.66 12.16 7.55
C PRO A 33 11.36 11.16 6.61
N GLY A 34 12.65 11.39 6.32
CA GLY A 34 13.48 10.47 5.54
C GLY A 34 13.72 9.12 6.23
N ASP A 35 13.88 9.10 7.55
CA ASP A 35 14.04 7.86 8.34
C ASP A 35 12.74 7.05 8.38
N LEU A 36 11.60 7.72 8.50
CA LEU A 36 10.29 7.05 8.50
C LEU A 36 9.95 6.45 7.13
N VAL A 37 10.20 7.18 6.04
CA VAL A 37 10.04 6.66 4.67
C VAL A 37 10.92 5.43 4.47
N ARG A 38 12.21 5.51 4.83
CA ARG A 38 13.15 4.39 4.68
C ARG A 38 12.68 3.16 5.45
N SER A 39 12.46 3.30 6.75
CA SER A 39 12.05 2.19 7.62
C SER A 39 10.70 1.58 7.24
N SER A 40 9.80 2.35 6.64
CA SER A 40 8.51 1.81 6.19
C SER A 40 8.60 1.13 4.82
N CYS A 41 9.42 1.62 3.90
CA CYS A 41 9.55 1.04 2.56
C CYS A 41 10.30 -0.29 2.52
N ILE A 42 11.16 -0.63 3.50
CA ILE A 42 11.96 -1.88 3.44
C ILE A 42 11.11 -3.16 3.37
N HIS A 43 9.86 -3.10 3.87
CA HIS A 43 8.93 -4.22 3.89
C HIS A 43 7.79 -4.07 2.88
N ALA A 44 7.81 -3.03 2.04
CA ALA A 44 6.79 -2.83 1.02
C ALA A 44 6.89 -3.90 -0.08
N SER A 45 5.82 -4.09 -0.85
CA SER A 45 5.79 -5.06 -1.97
C SER A 45 6.89 -4.80 -3.00
N TYR A 46 7.25 -3.53 -3.21
CA TYR A 46 8.35 -3.10 -4.08
C TYR A 46 9.24 -2.06 -3.37
N PRO A 47 10.19 -2.48 -2.50
CA PRO A 47 10.92 -1.59 -1.59
C PRO A 47 11.71 -0.48 -2.26
N ASN A 48 12.48 -0.81 -3.30
CA ASN A 48 13.30 0.16 -4.03
C ASN A 48 12.44 1.20 -4.78
N LEU A 49 11.28 0.77 -5.30
CA LEU A 49 10.35 1.68 -5.96
C LEU A 49 9.69 2.60 -4.93
N CYS A 50 9.23 2.04 -3.80
CA CYS A 50 8.66 2.76 -2.67
C CYS A 50 9.61 3.87 -2.19
N LEU A 51 10.86 3.51 -1.88
CA LEU A 51 11.84 4.45 -1.38
C LEU A 51 12.08 5.59 -2.38
N ARG A 52 12.28 5.27 -3.66
CA ARG A 52 12.50 6.28 -4.70
C ARG A 52 11.32 7.23 -4.85
N THR A 53 10.10 6.70 -4.89
CA THR A 53 8.91 7.53 -5.12
C THR A 53 8.55 8.38 -3.91
N LEU A 54 8.63 7.82 -2.70
CA LEU A 54 8.27 8.55 -1.48
C LEU A 54 9.36 9.51 -1.02
N SER A 55 10.65 9.24 -1.29
CA SER A 55 11.72 10.21 -0.99
C SER A 55 11.64 11.46 -1.89
N SER A 56 10.98 11.36 -3.05
CA SER A 56 10.78 12.49 -3.97
C SER A 56 9.41 13.14 -3.81
N TYR A 57 8.58 12.66 -2.88
CA TYR A 57 7.25 13.19 -2.63
C TYR A 57 7.35 14.49 -1.82
N THR A 58 6.62 15.52 -2.23
CA THR A 58 6.71 16.86 -1.64
C THR A 58 5.69 17.12 -0.54
N GLY A 59 4.71 16.24 -0.35
CA GLY A 59 3.73 16.34 0.72
C GLY A 59 4.23 15.74 2.05
N SER A 60 3.35 15.71 3.06
CA SER A 60 3.69 15.12 4.36
C SER A 60 3.97 13.61 4.25
N THR A 61 4.99 13.15 4.98
CA THR A 61 5.33 11.73 5.19
C THR A 61 5.69 11.48 6.66
N ARG A 62 5.03 12.19 7.59
CA ARG A 62 5.38 12.21 9.02
C ARG A 62 4.67 11.14 9.85
N THR A 63 3.54 10.64 9.37
CA THR A 63 2.70 9.65 10.05
C THR A 63 2.43 8.45 9.14
N ALA A 64 1.92 7.34 9.70
CA ALA A 64 1.51 6.17 8.91
C ALA A 64 0.39 6.53 7.91
N ASN A 65 -0.58 7.36 8.33
CA ASN A 65 -1.62 7.87 7.43
C ASN A 65 -1.03 8.77 6.32
N ASP A 66 -0.08 9.64 6.65
CA ASP A 66 0.61 10.45 5.65
C ASP A 66 1.33 9.59 4.60
N LEU A 67 2.00 8.51 5.01
CA LEU A 67 2.64 7.57 4.09
C LEU A 67 1.65 6.86 3.18
N ALA A 68 0.52 6.38 3.73
CA ALA A 68 -0.54 5.77 2.93
C ALA A 68 -1.11 6.76 1.90
N ARG A 69 -1.42 7.99 2.32
CA ARG A 69 -1.89 9.06 1.43
C ARG A 69 -0.86 9.44 0.38
N ALA A 70 0.42 9.52 0.74
CA ALA A 70 1.51 9.80 -0.19
C ALA A 70 1.63 8.71 -1.25
N ALA A 71 1.59 7.44 -0.85
CA ALA A 71 1.66 6.31 -1.76
C ALA A 71 0.46 6.28 -2.73
N VAL A 72 -0.77 6.46 -2.24
CA VAL A 72 -1.97 6.55 -3.09
C VAL A 72 -1.89 7.75 -4.03
N THR A 73 -1.38 8.89 -3.58
CA THR A 73 -1.20 10.09 -4.42
C THR A 73 -0.18 9.85 -5.54
N VAL A 74 0.92 9.15 -5.26
CA VAL A 74 1.90 8.73 -6.26
C VAL A 74 1.24 7.80 -7.29
N SER A 75 0.48 6.80 -6.85
CA SER A 75 -0.23 5.87 -7.71
C SER A 75 -1.23 6.58 -8.62
N LEU A 76 -2.06 7.46 -8.05
CA LEU A 76 -3.03 8.29 -8.77
C LEU A 76 -2.35 9.15 -9.85
N SER A 77 -1.25 9.80 -9.51
CA SER A 77 -0.47 10.57 -10.48
C SER A 77 0.08 9.70 -11.60
N ARG A 78 0.52 8.48 -11.29
CA ARG A 78 1.11 7.55 -12.27
C ARG A 78 0.05 6.98 -13.20
N ALA A 79 -1.08 6.53 -12.66
CA ALA A 79 -2.22 6.03 -13.42
C ALA A 79 -2.72 7.09 -14.41
N ARG A 80 -2.93 8.34 -13.96
CA ARG A 80 -3.33 9.46 -14.85
C ARG A 80 -2.32 9.71 -15.96
N ALA A 81 -1.03 9.77 -15.62
CA ALA A 81 0.02 10.04 -16.61
C ALA A 81 0.12 8.92 -17.66
N VAL A 82 -0.01 7.66 -17.23
CA VAL A 82 0.02 6.49 -18.12
C VAL A 82 -1.26 6.41 -18.96
N SER A 83 -2.45 6.65 -18.39
CA SER A 83 -3.72 6.73 -19.13
C SER A 83 -3.61 7.73 -20.27
N GLY A 84 -3.15 8.96 -19.99
CA GLY A 84 -2.93 9.97 -21.02
C GLY A 84 -1.87 9.57 -22.07
N CYS A 85 -0.84 8.82 -21.67
CA CYS A 85 0.16 8.28 -22.60
C CYS A 85 -0.44 7.23 -23.54
N ILE A 86 -1.25 6.32 -23.01
CA ILE A 86 -1.90 5.25 -23.79
C ILE A 86 -2.98 5.85 -24.69
N ALA A 87 -3.74 6.84 -24.22
CA ALA A 87 -4.71 7.56 -25.03
C ALA A 87 -4.05 8.27 -26.23
N ARG A 88 -2.88 8.89 -26.03
CA ARG A 88 -2.09 9.45 -27.14
C ARG A 88 -1.61 8.36 -28.10
N LEU A 89 -1.15 7.24 -27.57
CA LEU A 89 -0.73 6.10 -28.39
C LEU A 89 -1.90 5.56 -29.23
N ALA A 90 -3.10 5.43 -28.65
CA ALA A 90 -4.32 5.01 -29.33
C ALA A 90 -4.70 5.92 -30.50
N LYS A 91 -4.46 7.23 -30.37
CA LYS A 91 -4.76 8.23 -31.42
C LYS A 91 -3.71 8.28 -32.52
N LEU A 92 -2.44 8.17 -32.18
CA LEU A 92 -1.33 8.37 -33.12
C LEU A 92 -0.88 7.08 -33.82
N HIS A 93 -1.19 5.92 -33.24
CA HIS A 93 -0.72 4.65 -33.77
C HIS A 93 -1.64 4.11 -34.87
N GLY A 94 -1.14 4.04 -36.11
CA GLY A 94 -1.80 3.38 -37.25
C GLY A 94 -1.79 1.85 -37.19
N GLY A 95 -1.93 1.27 -35.99
CA GLY A 95 -1.93 -0.19 -35.79
C GLY A 95 -3.22 -0.87 -36.23
N SER A 96 -3.27 -2.19 -36.08
CA SER A 96 -4.45 -2.99 -36.42
C SER A 96 -5.68 -2.59 -35.58
N LYS A 97 -6.89 -2.89 -36.09
CA LYS A 97 -8.14 -2.65 -35.32
C LYS A 97 -8.09 -3.29 -33.92
N ARG A 98 -7.48 -4.47 -33.81
CA ARG A 98 -7.29 -5.18 -32.54
C ARG A 98 -6.39 -4.41 -31.58
N GLN A 99 -5.26 -3.89 -32.08
CA GLN A 99 -4.36 -3.05 -31.28
C GLN A 99 -5.05 -1.78 -30.80
N GLN A 100 -5.82 -1.13 -31.68
CA GLN A 100 -6.56 0.08 -31.33
C GLN A 100 -7.66 -0.18 -30.30
N GLY A 101 -8.36 -1.33 -30.40
CA GLY A 101 -9.34 -1.79 -29.40
C GLY A 101 -8.68 -1.94 -28.03
N ALA A 102 -7.65 -2.79 -27.93
CA ALA A 102 -6.94 -3.02 -26.67
C ALA A 102 -6.37 -1.73 -26.04
N LEU A 103 -5.93 -0.77 -26.86
CA LEU A 103 -5.48 0.54 -26.37
C LEU A 103 -6.61 1.39 -25.79
N ARG A 104 -7.82 1.34 -26.37
CA ARG A 104 -8.99 2.04 -25.83
C ARG A 104 -9.48 1.39 -24.54
N ASP A 105 -9.63 0.07 -24.55
CA ASP A 105 -10.06 -0.70 -23.38
C ASP A 105 -9.10 -0.44 -22.20
N CYS A 106 -7.78 -0.43 -22.44
CA CYS A 106 -6.82 -0.11 -21.40
C CYS A 106 -6.90 1.34 -20.89
N VAL A 107 -7.29 2.31 -21.73
CA VAL A 107 -7.52 3.69 -21.27
C VAL A 107 -8.74 3.76 -20.35
N GLU A 108 -9.79 3.01 -20.66
CA GLU A 108 -10.98 2.89 -19.80
C GLU A 108 -10.59 2.29 -18.45
N GLN A 109 -9.93 1.12 -18.44
CA GLN A 109 -9.45 0.48 -17.21
C GLN A 109 -8.55 1.37 -16.35
N LEU A 110 -7.65 2.15 -16.96
CA LEU A 110 -6.84 3.10 -16.19
C LEU A 110 -7.62 4.33 -15.73
N SER A 111 -8.71 4.69 -16.40
CA SER A 111 -9.57 5.78 -15.95
C SER A 111 -10.37 5.35 -14.73
N ASP A 112 -10.89 4.12 -14.74
CA ASP A 112 -11.51 3.48 -13.57
C ASP A 112 -10.50 3.43 -12.41
N SER A 113 -9.28 2.92 -12.66
CA SER A 113 -8.18 2.91 -11.68
C SER A 113 -7.94 4.28 -11.04
N VAL A 114 -8.04 5.36 -11.83
CA VAL A 114 -7.87 6.73 -11.35
C VAL A 114 -9.01 7.16 -10.43
N ASP A 115 -10.23 6.72 -10.70
CA ASP A 115 -11.40 7.02 -9.88
C ASP A 115 -11.37 6.21 -8.59
N GLU A 116 -11.04 4.92 -8.62
CA GLU A 116 -10.90 4.14 -7.38
C GLU A 116 -9.76 4.68 -6.51
N LEU A 117 -8.62 5.07 -7.10
CA LEU A 117 -7.53 5.71 -6.35
C LEU A 117 -7.93 7.07 -5.76
N ARG A 118 -8.89 7.80 -6.37
CA ARG A 118 -9.46 9.03 -5.77
C ARG A 118 -10.31 8.68 -4.56
N GLU A 119 -11.15 7.65 -4.66
CA GLU A 119 -11.99 7.18 -3.55
C GLU A 119 -11.14 6.66 -2.39
N THR A 120 -10.10 5.85 -2.66
CA THR A 120 -9.11 5.43 -1.65
C THR A 120 -8.52 6.65 -0.92
N LEU A 121 -8.10 7.68 -1.68
CA LEU A 121 -7.52 8.88 -1.09
C LEU A 121 -8.53 9.70 -0.27
N ALA A 122 -9.80 9.71 -0.70
CA ALA A 122 -10.88 10.37 0.01
C ALA A 122 -11.13 9.72 1.38
N GLU A 123 -11.17 8.38 1.45
CA GLU A 123 -11.30 7.65 2.72
C GLU A 123 -10.15 7.98 3.67
N LEU A 124 -8.91 7.87 3.19
CA LEU A 124 -7.71 8.12 4.00
C LEU A 124 -7.60 9.56 4.52
N ARG A 125 -8.21 10.54 3.82
CA ARG A 125 -8.24 11.95 4.25
C ARG A 125 -9.25 12.22 5.36
N HIS A 126 -10.28 11.39 5.49
CA HIS A 126 -11.39 11.62 6.41
C HIS A 126 -11.52 10.53 7.47
N LEU A 127 -10.44 9.80 7.77
CA LEU A 127 -10.45 8.76 8.80
C LEU A 127 -10.91 9.32 10.15
N ARG A 128 -11.89 8.64 10.76
CA ARG A 128 -12.44 8.98 12.08
C ARG A 128 -12.47 7.74 12.94
N ARG A 129 -12.18 7.88 14.23
CA ARG A 129 -12.18 6.75 15.20
C ARG A 129 -13.46 5.91 15.15
N GLY A 130 -14.63 6.54 15.03
CA GLY A 130 -15.92 5.85 15.02
C GLY A 130 -16.25 5.09 13.73
N SER A 131 -15.60 5.42 12.61
CA SER A 131 -15.83 4.78 11.29
C SER A 131 -14.58 4.15 10.70
N PHE A 132 -13.46 4.14 11.45
CA PHE A 132 -12.14 3.81 10.94
C PHE A 132 -12.11 2.47 10.20
N ARG A 133 -12.65 1.40 10.81
CA ARG A 133 -12.67 0.05 10.24
C ARG A 133 -13.37 0.02 8.87
N TRP A 134 -14.52 0.70 8.77
CA TRP A 134 -15.28 0.76 7.52
C TRP A 134 -14.55 1.55 6.45
N GLN A 135 -13.95 2.69 6.81
CA GLN A 135 -13.19 3.52 5.89
C GLN A 135 -11.90 2.83 5.39
N MET A 136 -11.22 2.09 6.27
CA MET A 136 -10.05 1.28 5.88
C MET A 136 -10.46 0.14 4.93
N SER A 137 -11.57 -0.54 5.20
CA SER A 137 -12.12 -1.57 4.31
C SER A 137 -12.50 -1.02 2.93
N ASN A 138 -13.09 0.18 2.86
CA ASN A 138 -13.35 0.87 1.60
C ASN A 138 -12.05 1.23 0.89
N ALA A 139 -11.08 1.82 1.59
CA ALA A 139 -9.80 2.19 1.02
C ALA A 139 -9.06 0.98 0.42
N GLU A 140 -9.06 -0.15 1.14
CA GLU A 140 -8.51 -1.44 0.68
C GLU A 140 -9.25 -1.99 -0.54
N THR A 141 -10.59 -1.92 -0.53
CA THR A 141 -11.43 -2.37 -1.65
C THR A 141 -11.11 -1.57 -2.91
N TRP A 142 -11.10 -0.24 -2.82
CA TRP A 142 -10.86 0.63 -3.97
C TRP A 142 -9.44 0.51 -4.51
N VAL A 143 -8.42 0.45 -3.66
CA VAL A 143 -7.04 0.29 -4.16
C VAL A 143 -6.82 -1.08 -4.79
N SER A 144 -7.52 -2.12 -4.32
CA SER A 144 -7.47 -3.47 -4.90
C SER A 144 -8.24 -3.55 -6.23
N ALA A 145 -9.34 -2.80 -6.36
CA ALA A 145 -10.04 -2.64 -7.63
C ALA A 145 -9.13 -1.95 -8.68
N ALA A 146 -8.41 -0.89 -8.30
CA ALA A 146 -7.44 -0.25 -9.19
C ALA A 146 -6.36 -1.22 -9.69
N LEU A 147 -5.84 -2.11 -8.83
CA LEU A 147 -4.90 -3.15 -9.25
C LEU A 147 -5.53 -4.14 -10.25
N THR A 148 -6.77 -4.57 -9.98
CA THR A 148 -7.51 -5.46 -10.88
C THR A 148 -7.70 -4.83 -12.27
N ASN A 149 -8.02 -3.54 -12.32
CA ASN A 149 -8.19 -2.81 -13.57
C ASN A 149 -6.85 -2.67 -14.33
N GLU A 150 -5.75 -2.41 -13.62
CA GLU A 150 -4.40 -2.38 -14.20
C GLU A 150 -4.01 -3.75 -14.79
N ASP A 151 -4.31 -4.86 -14.11
CA ASP A 151 -4.09 -6.21 -14.63
C ASP A 151 -5.01 -6.52 -15.81
N THR A 152 -6.29 -6.13 -15.75
CA THR A 152 -7.26 -6.29 -16.85
C THR A 152 -6.81 -5.54 -18.12
N CYS A 153 -6.20 -4.35 -17.97
CA CYS A 153 -5.56 -3.68 -19.11
C CYS A 153 -4.50 -4.59 -19.76
N LEU A 154 -3.66 -5.29 -18.99
CA LEU A 154 -2.63 -6.17 -19.53
C LEU A 154 -3.22 -7.37 -20.26
N ASP A 155 -4.28 -7.96 -19.73
CA ASP A 155 -4.99 -9.10 -20.30
C ASP A 155 -5.58 -8.76 -21.68
N GLY A 156 -6.05 -7.52 -21.87
CA GLY A 156 -6.49 -7.00 -23.16
C GLY A 156 -5.44 -7.09 -24.29
N PHE A 157 -4.14 -7.24 -23.95
CA PHE A 157 -3.05 -7.39 -24.90
C PHE A 157 -2.57 -8.83 -25.09
N GLU A 158 -3.19 -9.86 -24.50
CA GLU A 158 -2.71 -11.25 -24.65
C GLU A 158 -2.54 -11.66 -26.11
N LYS A 159 -3.54 -11.35 -26.94
CA LYS A 159 -3.58 -11.67 -28.38
C LYS A 159 -3.16 -10.49 -29.28
N VAL A 160 -2.43 -9.52 -28.72
CA VAL A 160 -1.84 -8.39 -29.44
C VAL A 160 -0.33 -8.59 -29.50
N ASP A 161 0.27 -8.45 -30.67
CA ASP A 161 1.71 -8.61 -30.83
C ASP A 161 2.45 -7.28 -31.04
N GLY A 162 3.77 -7.34 -30.85
CA GLY A 162 4.71 -6.30 -31.24
C GLY A 162 5.01 -5.25 -30.18
N LYS A 163 5.63 -4.15 -30.65
CA LYS A 163 6.22 -3.11 -29.79
C LYS A 163 5.19 -2.40 -28.90
N VAL A 164 3.92 -2.32 -29.34
CA VAL A 164 2.82 -1.71 -28.57
C VAL A 164 2.58 -2.45 -27.26
N LYS A 165 2.41 -3.79 -27.31
CA LYS A 165 2.22 -4.61 -26.11
C LYS A 165 3.36 -4.44 -25.12
N LEU A 166 4.60 -4.48 -25.58
CA LEU A 166 5.77 -4.31 -24.71
C LEU A 166 5.80 -2.91 -24.08
N ALA A 167 5.43 -1.87 -24.84
CA ALA A 167 5.40 -0.50 -24.34
C ALA A 167 4.30 -0.29 -23.29
N VAL A 168 3.09 -0.83 -23.53
CA VAL A 168 1.97 -0.78 -22.58
C VAL A 168 2.31 -1.58 -21.33
N ARG A 169 2.73 -2.84 -21.46
CA ARG A 169 3.09 -3.71 -20.34
C ARG A 169 4.10 -3.08 -19.40
N ARG A 170 5.17 -2.45 -19.93
CA ARG A 170 6.15 -1.75 -19.09
C ARG A 170 5.56 -0.59 -18.29
N LYS A 171 4.64 0.18 -18.90
CA LYS A 171 4.01 1.33 -18.25
C LYS A 171 3.03 0.88 -17.18
N ILE A 172 2.15 -0.07 -17.50
CA ILE A 172 1.14 -0.59 -16.58
C ILE A 172 1.78 -1.30 -15.41
N ASN A 173 2.79 -2.15 -15.63
CA ASN A 173 3.56 -2.73 -14.54
C ASN A 173 4.19 -1.67 -13.62
N ASN A 174 4.53 -0.48 -14.12
CA ASN A 174 5.01 0.58 -13.25
C ASN A 174 3.88 1.17 -12.38
N VAL A 175 2.67 1.30 -12.93
CA VAL A 175 1.48 1.72 -12.17
C VAL A 175 1.14 0.69 -11.10
N ALA A 176 0.95 -0.59 -11.48
CA ALA A 176 0.68 -1.69 -10.57
C ALA A 176 1.66 -1.78 -9.41
N ARG A 177 2.96 -1.60 -9.67
CA ARG A 177 3.96 -1.64 -8.60
C ARG A 177 3.85 -0.49 -7.61
N VAL A 178 3.49 0.73 -8.05
CA VAL A 178 3.25 1.84 -7.10
C VAL A 178 1.91 1.67 -6.39
N THR A 179 0.89 1.18 -7.09
CA THR A 179 -0.43 0.87 -6.51
C THR A 179 -0.33 -0.23 -5.45
N SER A 180 0.44 -1.30 -5.68
CA SER A 180 0.68 -2.35 -4.67
C SER A 180 1.42 -1.82 -3.45
N ASN A 181 2.36 -0.88 -3.62
CA ASN A 181 2.98 -0.22 -2.47
C ASN A 181 1.96 0.63 -1.69
N ALA A 182 0.99 1.25 -2.36
CA ALA A 182 -0.08 1.98 -1.69
C ALA A 182 -0.98 1.06 -0.85
N LEU A 183 -1.41 -0.08 -1.41
CA LEU A 183 -2.14 -1.12 -0.69
C LEU A 183 -1.35 -1.61 0.54
N TYR A 184 -0.03 -1.83 0.39
CA TYR A 184 0.82 -2.18 1.53
C TYR A 184 0.73 -1.17 2.69
N PHE A 185 0.79 0.14 2.40
CA PHE A 185 0.69 1.16 3.45
C PHE A 185 -0.70 1.25 4.07
N ILE A 186 -1.75 0.99 3.30
CA ILE A 186 -3.13 0.93 3.79
C ILE A 186 -3.26 -0.22 4.80
N ASN A 187 -2.78 -1.42 4.47
CA ASN A 187 -2.84 -2.58 5.35
C ASN A 187 -2.02 -2.34 6.64
N ARG A 188 -0.83 -1.74 6.51
CA ARG A 188 0.00 -1.36 7.66
C ARG A 188 -0.67 -0.34 8.58
N LEU A 189 -1.43 0.60 8.01
CA LEU A 189 -2.18 1.59 8.77
C LEU A 189 -3.29 0.90 9.57
N ASP A 190 -4.05 0.00 8.95
CA ASP A 190 -5.13 -0.75 9.61
C ASP A 190 -4.60 -1.62 10.76
N GLU A 191 -3.55 -2.39 10.52
CA GLU A 191 -2.89 -3.21 11.55
C GLU A 191 -2.42 -2.39 12.76
N SER A 192 -1.83 -1.21 12.50
CA SER A 192 -1.33 -0.35 13.55
C SER A 192 -2.44 0.18 14.46
N HIS A 193 -3.63 0.44 13.89
CA HIS A 193 -4.79 0.86 14.65
C HIS A 193 -5.41 -0.29 15.44
N GLY A 194 -5.50 -1.49 14.83
CA GLY A 194 -5.99 -2.69 15.53
C GLY A 194 -5.15 -3.03 16.78
N ARG A 195 -3.82 -2.92 16.68
CA ARG A 195 -2.92 -3.11 17.84
C ARG A 195 -3.11 -2.04 18.91
N ALA A 196 -3.31 -0.79 18.50
CA ALA A 196 -3.58 0.29 19.45
C ALA A 196 -4.90 0.05 20.18
N GLN A 197 -5.97 -0.30 19.47
CA GLN A 197 -7.28 -0.57 20.07
C GLN A 197 -7.25 -1.76 21.04
N ALA A 198 -6.60 -2.87 20.66
CA ALA A 198 -6.44 -4.03 21.54
C ALA A 198 -5.64 -3.74 22.82
N ALA A 199 -4.78 -2.72 22.82
CA ALA A 199 -4.05 -2.29 24.03
C ALA A 199 -4.92 -1.47 25.00
N PHE A 200 -6.11 -1.02 24.58
CA PHE A 200 -7.05 -0.24 25.40
C PHE A 200 -8.31 -1.00 25.83
N ASP A 201 -8.56 -2.18 25.27
CA ASP A 201 -9.67 -3.06 25.67
C ASP A 201 -9.14 -4.13 26.66
N PRO A 202 -9.48 -4.07 27.97
CA PRO A 202 -8.94 -4.95 29.02
C PRO A 202 -9.43 -6.40 28.99
#